data_AF-A0A9X7HCB7-F1
#
_entry.id   AF-A0A9X7HCB7-F1
#
_cell.length_a   1.000
_cell.length_b   1.000
_cell.length_c   1.000
_cell.angle_alpha   90.00
_cell.angle_beta   90.00
_cell.angle_gamma   90.00
#
_symmetry.space_group_name_H-M   'P 1'
#
loop_
_entity.id
_entity.type
_entity.pdbx_description
1 polymer ?
#
loop_
_entity_poly.entity_id
_entity_poly.type
_entity_poly.pdbx_seq_one_letter_code
_entity_poly.pdbx_strand_id
1 'polypeptide(L)'
;MKLEGTIDPATNQTNWALNQQNIGAKVTVTSYDGTILDAQFTNKNGSYVIDGIKPDNKPATIKVDVPGHFTMYKDLVLSDNVRGEAQGRRLGFNLATAAAGDTNKDNVIDILDALNIQTYWGTNKSGSDLNFDGVVNKKDMDYVIKNFGLQNNTVPNSPKAKTSYKGVTLEDVLNQLGLK
;
A
#
# COMPACT_ATOMS: atom_id res chain seq x y z
N MET A 1 -9.75 2.57 -2.22
CA MET A 1 -8.31 2.35 -2.42
C MET A 1 -8.13 1.40 -3.59
N LYS A 2 -6.92 1.25 -4.14
CA LYS A 2 -6.61 0.23 -5.14
C LYS A 2 -5.41 -0.55 -4.65
N LEU A 3 -5.63 -1.81 -4.28
CA LEU A 3 -4.66 -2.65 -3.56
C LEU A 3 -4.55 -3.97 -4.30
N GLU A 4 -3.33 -4.38 -4.63
CA GLU A 4 -3.12 -5.61 -5.39
C GLU A 4 -3.66 -6.84 -4.66
N GLY A 5 -3.44 -6.96 -3.34
CA GLY A 5 -3.92 -8.07 -2.51
C GLY A 5 -5.44 -8.22 -2.45
N THR A 6 -6.19 -7.21 -2.91
CA THR A 6 -7.65 -7.23 -2.97
C THR A 6 -8.19 -7.66 -4.33
N ILE A 7 -7.32 -7.98 -5.29
CA ILE A 7 -7.68 -8.46 -6.62
C ILE A 7 -7.54 -9.98 -6.62
N ASP A 8 -8.61 -10.69 -6.97
CA ASP A 8 -8.59 -12.12 -7.16
C ASP A 8 -7.70 -12.47 -8.37
N PRO A 9 -6.61 -13.22 -8.20
CA PRO A 9 -5.69 -13.53 -9.29
C PRO A 9 -6.30 -14.43 -10.37
N ALA A 10 -7.37 -15.18 -10.08
CA ALA A 10 -8.02 -16.05 -11.05
C ALA A 10 -8.96 -15.27 -11.99
N THR A 11 -9.63 -14.24 -11.46
CA THR A 11 -10.63 -13.46 -12.21
C THR A 11 -10.13 -12.07 -12.63
N ASN A 12 -9.03 -11.61 -12.03
CA ASN A 12 -8.52 -10.24 -12.12
C ASN A 12 -9.56 -9.19 -11.71
N GLN A 13 -10.50 -9.56 -10.83
CA GLN A 13 -11.55 -8.70 -10.31
C GLN A 13 -11.32 -8.40 -8.83
N THR A 14 -11.86 -7.28 -8.34
CA THR A 14 -11.85 -6.96 -6.92
C THR A 14 -12.61 -8.02 -6.12
N ASN A 15 -12.01 -8.50 -5.04
CA ASN A 15 -12.67 -9.31 -4.03
C ASN A 15 -13.65 -8.44 -3.23
N TRP A 16 -14.91 -8.40 -3.67
CA TRP A 16 -15.97 -7.64 -3.03
C TRP A 16 -16.43 -8.17 -1.67
N ALA A 17 -15.96 -9.36 -1.26
CA ALA A 17 -16.27 -9.93 0.05
C ALA A 17 -15.40 -9.31 1.15
N LEU A 18 -14.18 -8.86 0.83
CA LEU A 18 -13.25 -8.26 1.78
C LEU A 18 -13.74 -6.89 2.26
N ASN A 19 -13.76 -6.69 3.58
CA ASN A 19 -14.00 -5.37 4.16
C ASN A 19 -12.69 -4.63 4.39
N GLN A 20 -12.32 -3.77 3.43
CA GLN A 20 -11.10 -2.97 3.45
C GLN A 20 -11.07 -1.91 4.57
N GLN A 21 -12.18 -1.68 5.29
CA GLN A 21 -12.14 -0.81 6.48
C GLN A 21 -11.41 -1.48 7.66
N ASN A 22 -11.28 -2.81 7.63
CA ASN A 22 -10.78 -3.61 8.75
C ASN A 22 -9.37 -4.17 8.50
N ILE A 23 -8.72 -3.82 7.40
CA ILE A 23 -7.39 -4.36 7.03
C ILE A 23 -6.22 -3.59 7.65
N GLY A 24 -6.50 -2.63 8.54
CA GLY A 24 -5.48 -1.77 9.15
C GLY A 24 -4.96 -0.67 8.23
N ALA A 25 -5.68 -0.36 7.14
CA ALA A 25 -5.32 0.73 6.24
C ALA A 25 -5.49 2.11 6.91
N LYS A 26 -4.51 2.99 6.73
CA LYS A 26 -4.56 4.39 7.15
C LYS A 26 -4.41 5.30 5.94
N VAL A 27 -5.35 6.24 5.79
CA VAL A 27 -5.30 7.26 4.73
C VAL A 27 -5.29 8.63 5.37
N THR A 28 -4.32 9.46 5.01
CA THR A 28 -4.18 10.83 5.53
C THR A 28 -3.92 11.83 4.43
N VAL A 29 -4.25 13.10 4.69
CA VAL A 29 -3.73 14.25 3.95
C VAL A 29 -2.85 15.07 4.88
N THR A 30 -1.71 15.52 4.37
CA THR A 30 -0.85 16.52 5.02
C THR A 30 -0.90 17.80 4.19
N SER A 31 -1.50 18.84 4.74
CA SER A 31 -1.55 20.17 4.14
C SER A 31 -0.17 20.82 4.14
N TYR A 32 0.02 21.84 3.29
CA TYR A 32 1.30 22.57 3.20
C TYR A 32 1.74 23.19 4.53
N ASP A 33 0.80 23.59 5.39
CA ASP A 33 1.07 24.14 6.72
C ASP A 33 1.41 23.06 7.77
N GLY A 34 1.47 21.78 7.38
CA GLY A 34 1.76 20.65 8.24
C GLY A 34 0.54 20.05 8.94
N THR A 35 -0.66 20.58 8.74
CA THR A 35 -1.90 20.00 9.29
C THR A 35 -2.13 18.61 8.71
N ILE A 36 -2.38 17.62 9.57
CA ILE A 36 -2.68 16.25 9.16
C ILE A 36 -4.15 15.94 9.47
N LEU A 37 -4.88 15.43 8.47
CA LEU A 37 -6.25 14.96 8.64
C LEU A 37 -6.36 13.50 8.21
N ASP A 38 -7.08 12.70 9.00
CA ASP A 38 -7.41 11.31 8.67
C ASP A 38 -8.63 11.24 7.75
N ALA A 39 -8.59 10.32 6.78
CA ALA A 39 -9.73 10.04 5.92
C ALA A 39 -10.80 9.24 6.65
N GLN A 40 -12.04 9.40 6.20
CA GLN A 40 -13.18 8.61 6.63
C GLN A 40 -13.53 7.61 5.53
N PHE A 41 -13.53 6.31 5.86
CA PHE A 41 -14.01 5.30 4.93
C PHE A 41 -15.52 5.41 4.75
N THR A 42 -15.98 5.35 3.50
CA THR A 42 -17.40 5.51 3.13
C THR A 42 -18.08 4.20 2.77
N ASN A 43 -17.31 3.15 2.51
CA ASN A 43 -17.83 1.81 2.27
C ASN A 43 -16.76 0.74 2.53
N LYS A 44 -17.19 -0.53 2.57
CA LYS A 44 -16.33 -1.70 2.79
C LYS A 44 -15.29 -1.93 1.68
N ASN A 45 -15.46 -1.33 0.51
CA ASN A 45 -14.55 -1.48 -0.63
C ASN A 45 -13.38 -0.48 -0.59
N GLY A 46 -13.21 0.21 0.55
CA GLY A 46 -12.10 1.12 0.79
C GLY A 46 -12.24 2.47 0.09
N SER A 47 -13.43 2.86 -0.37
CA SER A 47 -13.66 4.27 -0.74
C SER A 47 -13.54 5.14 0.50
N TYR A 48 -12.94 6.31 0.37
CA TYR A 48 -12.74 7.24 1.47
C TYR A 48 -12.98 8.68 1.02
N VAL A 49 -13.27 9.54 1.98
CA VAL A 49 -13.38 10.99 1.81
C VAL A 49 -12.51 11.68 2.87
N ILE A 50 -12.03 12.88 2.55
CA ILE A 50 -11.32 13.73 3.49
C ILE A 50 -11.96 15.11 3.38
N ASP A 51 -12.58 15.56 4.46
CA ASP A 51 -13.26 16.85 4.56
C ASP A 51 -12.54 17.76 5.57
N GLY A 52 -12.91 19.04 5.60
CA GLY A 52 -12.34 20.00 6.56
C GLY A 52 -10.92 20.47 6.22
N ILE A 53 -10.45 20.20 5.00
CA ILE A 53 -9.16 20.68 4.51
C ILE A 53 -9.26 22.18 4.26
N LYS A 54 -8.37 22.96 4.89
CA LYS A 54 -8.25 24.40 4.63
C LYS A 54 -7.80 24.62 3.17
N PRO A 55 -8.51 25.42 2.36
CA PRO A 55 -8.09 25.72 1.00
C PRO A 55 -6.73 26.43 0.96
N ASP A 56 -5.82 25.94 0.12
CA ASP A 56 -4.51 26.54 -0.15
C ASP A 56 -4.11 26.22 -1.60
N ASN A 57 -3.50 27.19 -2.28
CA ASN A 57 -3.01 27.04 -3.66
C ASN A 57 -1.72 26.20 -3.73
N LYS A 58 -1.13 25.84 -2.59
CA LYS A 58 0.01 24.93 -2.48
C LYS A 58 -0.46 23.47 -2.38
N PRO A 59 0.32 22.52 -2.89
CA PRO A 59 -0.07 21.12 -2.85
C PRO A 59 -0.11 20.59 -1.41
N ALA A 60 -1.08 19.71 -1.16
CA ALA A 60 -1.13 18.82 -0.01
C ALA A 60 -0.76 17.41 -0.45
N THR A 61 -0.17 16.62 0.45
CA THR A 61 0.24 15.24 0.17
C THR A 61 -0.78 14.27 0.74
N ILE A 62 -1.36 13.44 -0.12
CA ILE A 62 -2.14 12.27 0.27
C ILE A 62 -1.19 11.10 0.53
N LYS A 63 -1.37 10.41 1.65
CA LYS A 63 -0.69 9.15 2.00
C LYS A 63 -1.73 8.04 2.16
N VAL A 64 -1.56 6.93 1.46
CA VAL A 64 -2.33 5.69 1.64
C VAL A 64 -1.37 4.60 2.12
N ASP A 65 -1.51 4.19 3.36
CA ASP A 65 -0.66 3.20 4.02
C ASP A 65 -1.49 1.95 4.33
N VAL A 66 -1.15 0.83 3.71
CA VAL A 66 -1.85 -0.44 3.90
C VAL A 66 -0.83 -1.50 4.27
N PRO A 67 -1.03 -2.29 5.35
CA PRO A 67 -0.10 -3.32 5.75
C PRO A 67 0.32 -4.23 4.58
N GLY A 68 1.63 -4.47 4.44
CA GLY A 68 2.20 -5.37 3.43
C GLY A 68 2.19 -4.85 2.00
N HIS A 69 1.72 -3.62 1.77
CA HIS A 69 1.71 -2.99 0.45
C HIS A 69 2.60 -1.76 0.44
N PHE A 70 3.05 -1.33 -0.74
CA PHE A 70 3.70 -0.02 -0.86
C PHE A 70 2.82 1.08 -0.30
N THR A 71 3.45 1.94 0.49
CA THR A 71 2.82 3.17 0.95
C THR A 71 2.75 4.14 -0.21
N MET A 72 1.55 4.55 -0.60
CA MET A 72 1.36 5.40 -1.77
C MET A 72 1.27 6.87 -1.39
N TYR A 73 1.99 7.72 -2.13
CA TYR A 73 1.95 9.17 -1.98
C TYR A 73 1.45 9.87 -3.24
N LYS A 74 0.71 10.97 -3.07
CA LYS A 74 0.34 11.86 -4.18
C LYS A 74 0.12 13.28 -3.72
N ASP A 75 0.80 14.20 -4.39
CA ASP A 75 0.61 15.63 -4.19
C ASP A 75 -0.54 16.15 -5.05
N LEU A 76 -1.43 16.95 -4.45
CA LEU A 76 -2.60 17.54 -5.10
C LEU A 76 -2.80 18.96 -4.59
N VAL A 77 -3.09 19.89 -5.50
CA VAL A 77 -3.67 21.19 -5.13
C VAL A 77 -5.16 20.98 -4.92
N LEU A 78 -5.65 21.29 -3.72
CA LEU A 78 -7.02 20.99 -3.27
C LEU A 78 -7.92 22.24 -3.22
N SER A 79 -7.50 23.30 -3.90
CA SER A 79 -8.26 24.53 -4.12
C SER A 79 -8.29 24.91 -5.61
N ASP A 80 -9.22 25.79 -5.95
CA ASP A 80 -9.14 26.62 -7.16
C ASP A 80 -8.81 28.06 -6.76
N ASN A 81 -8.09 28.79 -7.61
CA ASN A 81 -7.90 30.23 -7.42
C ASN A 81 -9.06 30.98 -8.07
N VAL A 82 -9.89 31.61 -7.25
CA VAL A 82 -11.03 32.42 -7.69
C VAL A 82 -10.79 33.85 -7.24
N ARG A 83 -10.50 34.74 -8.20
CA ARG A 83 -10.28 36.18 -7.97
C ARG A 83 -9.17 36.49 -6.95
N GLY A 84 -8.12 35.67 -6.91
CA GLY A 84 -6.98 35.85 -5.99
C GLY A 84 -7.13 35.11 -4.67
N GLU A 85 -8.28 34.47 -4.41
CA GLU A 85 -8.53 33.71 -3.19
C GLU A 85 -8.55 32.20 -3.47
N ALA A 86 -7.97 31.41 -2.56
CA ALA A 86 -8.06 29.96 -2.60
C ALA A 86 -9.46 29.53 -2.14
N GLN A 87 -10.21 28.89 -3.03
CA GLN A 87 -11.53 28.34 -2.73
C GLN A 87 -11.47 26.81 -2.76
N GLY A 88 -12.04 26.16 -1.74
CA GLY A 88 -12.05 24.71 -1.67
C GLY A 88 -12.81 24.09 -2.85
N ARG A 89 -12.33 22.95 -3.35
CA ARG A 89 -13.00 22.22 -4.44
C ARG A 89 -13.26 20.78 -4.05
N ARG A 90 -14.32 20.20 -4.60
CA ARG A 90 -14.52 18.75 -4.59
C ARG A 90 -13.64 18.13 -5.66
N LEU A 91 -12.69 17.28 -5.25
CA LEU A 91 -11.78 16.59 -6.16
C LEU A 91 -11.90 15.08 -5.99
N GLY A 92 -12.23 14.38 -7.08
CA GLY A 92 -12.04 12.94 -7.19
C GLY A 92 -10.68 12.65 -7.82
N PHE A 93 -9.95 11.68 -7.28
CA PHE A 93 -8.69 11.22 -7.85
C PHE A 93 -8.56 9.70 -7.75
N ASN A 94 -7.71 9.15 -8.59
CA ASN A 94 -7.27 7.76 -8.49
C ASN A 94 -5.76 7.72 -8.25
N LEU A 95 -5.35 6.74 -7.44
CA LEU A 95 -3.96 6.29 -7.34
C LEU A 95 -3.76 5.08 -8.25
N ALA A 96 -2.50 4.81 -8.58
CA ALA A 96 -2.11 3.50 -9.10
C ALA A 96 -2.42 2.41 -8.05
N THR A 97 -2.53 1.16 -8.49
CA THR A 97 -2.66 0.02 -7.59
C THR A 97 -1.40 -0.08 -6.73
N ALA A 98 -1.56 -0.09 -5.40
CA ALA A 98 -0.45 -0.34 -4.49
C ALA A 98 -0.03 -1.81 -4.63
N ALA A 99 1.24 -2.05 -4.98
CA ALA A 99 1.79 -3.39 -5.08
C ALA A 99 1.84 -4.04 -3.69
N ALA A 100 1.52 -5.32 -3.62
CA ALA A 100 1.65 -6.14 -2.43
C ALA A 100 3.06 -6.74 -2.36
N GLY A 101 3.60 -6.91 -1.15
CA GLY A 101 4.90 -7.53 -0.91
C GLY A 101 5.89 -6.68 -0.12
N ASP A 102 5.61 -5.41 0.14
CA ASP A 102 6.46 -4.54 0.99
C ASP A 102 6.04 -4.73 2.46
N THR A 103 6.49 -5.84 3.03
CA THR A 103 6.13 -6.29 4.38
C THR A 103 6.87 -5.52 5.47
N ASN A 104 8.07 -5.00 5.16
CA ASN A 104 8.93 -4.29 6.10
C ASN A 104 8.83 -2.74 5.96
N LYS A 105 8.07 -2.25 4.97
CA LYS A 105 7.82 -0.82 4.71
C LYS A 105 9.06 -0.03 4.32
N ASP A 106 10.02 -0.66 3.65
CA ASP A 106 11.25 -0.01 3.20
C ASP A 106 11.17 0.56 1.77
N ASN A 107 10.02 0.43 1.10
CA ASN A 107 9.75 0.91 -0.25
C ASN A 107 10.43 0.10 -1.38
N VAL A 108 10.90 -1.10 -1.10
CA VAL A 108 11.32 -2.07 -2.10
C VAL A 108 10.80 -3.46 -1.74
N ILE A 109 10.49 -4.29 -2.73
CA ILE A 109 10.06 -5.67 -2.49
C ILE A 109 11.24 -6.58 -2.79
N ASP A 110 11.80 -7.20 -1.76
CA ASP A 110 13.04 -7.95 -1.89
C ASP A 110 13.15 -9.16 -0.94
N ILE A 111 14.35 -9.72 -0.77
CA ILE A 111 14.60 -10.88 0.09
C ILE A 111 14.14 -10.67 1.54
N LEU A 112 14.19 -9.43 2.05
CA LEU A 112 13.75 -9.13 3.40
C LEU A 112 12.25 -9.36 3.57
N ASP A 113 11.47 -9.14 2.50
CA ASP A 113 10.04 -9.41 2.51
C ASP A 113 9.73 -10.89 2.45
N ALA A 114 10.44 -11.64 1.61
CA ALA A 114 10.30 -13.09 1.56
C ALA A 114 10.62 -13.73 2.92
N LEU A 115 11.65 -13.25 3.61
CA LEU A 115 12.01 -13.70 4.97
C LEU A 115 10.94 -13.33 5.99
N ASN A 116 10.28 -12.17 5.87
CA ASN A 116 9.14 -11.82 6.72
C ASN A 116 7.95 -12.76 6.50
N ILE A 117 7.58 -13.04 5.23
CA ILE A 117 6.52 -14.01 4.93
C ILE A 117 6.86 -15.38 5.52
N GLN A 118 8.11 -15.85 5.35
CA GLN A 118 8.58 -17.10 5.93
C GLN A 118 8.48 -17.10 7.47
N THR A 119 8.89 -16.01 8.12
CA THR A 119 8.86 -15.88 9.58
C THR A 119 7.45 -16.00 10.15
N TYR A 120 6.45 -15.47 9.43
CA TYR A 120 5.06 -15.44 9.87
C TYR A 120 4.18 -16.51 9.21
N TRP A 121 4.78 -17.50 8.56
CA TRP A 121 4.08 -18.56 7.86
C TRP A 121 3.04 -19.28 8.74
N GLY A 122 1.83 -19.43 8.24
CA GLY A 122 0.71 -20.05 8.95
C GLY A 122 0.05 -19.19 10.04
N THR A 123 0.48 -17.94 10.22
CA THR A 123 -0.13 -16.99 11.17
C THR A 123 -1.08 -16.03 10.44
N ASN A 124 -1.73 -15.11 11.16
CA ASN A 124 -2.54 -14.02 10.60
C ASN A 124 -1.84 -12.65 10.73
N LYS A 125 -0.50 -12.63 10.71
CA LYS A 125 0.28 -11.42 10.94
C LYS A 125 -0.06 -10.33 9.92
N SER A 126 -0.63 -9.23 10.40
CA SER A 126 -0.83 -8.03 9.59
C SER A 126 0.51 -7.53 9.01
N GLY A 127 0.51 -7.25 7.72
CA GLY A 127 1.71 -6.89 6.96
C GLY A 127 2.38 -8.06 6.25
N SER A 128 2.03 -9.29 6.59
CA SER A 128 2.48 -10.52 5.91
C SER A 128 1.31 -11.32 5.30
N ASP A 129 0.09 -11.16 5.85
CA ASP A 129 -1.14 -11.59 5.19
C ASP A 129 -1.52 -10.50 4.17
N LEU A 130 -1.07 -10.69 2.94
CA LEU A 130 -1.08 -9.70 1.86
C LEU A 130 -2.41 -9.69 1.11
N ASN A 131 -3.12 -10.82 1.08
CA ASN A 131 -4.47 -10.90 0.51
C ASN A 131 -5.60 -10.73 1.53
N PHE A 132 -5.25 -10.59 2.82
CA PHE A 132 -6.17 -10.42 3.93
C PHE A 132 -7.16 -11.58 4.09
N ASP A 133 -6.73 -12.81 3.76
CA ASP A 133 -7.54 -14.03 3.89
C ASP A 133 -7.43 -14.69 5.27
N GLY A 134 -6.62 -14.10 6.17
CA GLY A 134 -6.47 -14.51 7.56
C GLY A 134 -5.34 -15.50 7.80
N VAL A 135 -4.56 -15.86 6.78
CA VAL A 135 -3.43 -16.77 6.93
C VAL A 135 -2.29 -16.48 5.96
N VAL A 136 -1.10 -16.21 6.49
CA VAL A 136 0.14 -16.08 5.71
C VAL A 136 0.51 -17.43 5.11
N ASN A 137 0.48 -17.54 3.79
CA ASN A 137 0.75 -18.78 3.08
C ASN A 137 1.36 -18.52 1.68
N LYS A 138 1.31 -19.54 0.82
CA LYS A 138 1.83 -19.48 -0.54
C LYS A 138 1.25 -18.31 -1.34
N LYS A 139 -0.04 -18.01 -1.19
CA LYS A 139 -0.68 -16.90 -1.90
C LYS A 139 -0.02 -15.56 -1.57
N ASP A 140 0.45 -15.37 -0.34
CA ASP A 140 1.16 -14.16 0.07
C ASP A 140 2.57 -14.14 -0.50
N MET A 141 3.28 -15.27 -0.41
CA MET A 141 4.60 -15.41 -1.04
C MET A 141 4.54 -15.15 -2.56
N ASP A 142 3.47 -15.55 -3.23
CA ASP A 142 3.30 -15.33 -4.67
C ASP A 142 3.30 -13.83 -5.04
N TYR A 143 2.82 -12.92 -4.16
CA TYR A 143 2.97 -11.47 -4.39
C TYR A 143 4.41 -11.00 -4.28
N VAL A 144 5.15 -11.49 -3.29
CA VAL A 144 6.59 -11.16 -3.13
C VAL A 144 7.37 -11.67 -4.34
N ILE A 145 7.11 -12.89 -4.81
CA ILE A 145 7.76 -13.45 -6.01
C ILE A 145 7.43 -12.60 -7.24
N LYS A 146 6.13 -12.29 -7.44
CA LYS A 146 5.66 -11.52 -8.59
C LYS A 146 6.31 -10.13 -8.66
N ASN A 147 6.44 -9.48 -7.51
CA ASN A 147 6.92 -8.11 -7.41
C ASN A 147 8.39 -8.00 -6.97
N PHE A 148 9.13 -9.12 -6.95
CA PHE A 148 10.51 -9.13 -6.46
C PHE A 148 11.39 -8.17 -7.28
N GLY A 149 12.09 -7.27 -6.60
CA GLY A 149 12.91 -6.22 -7.19
C GLY A 149 12.18 -4.90 -7.45
N LEU A 150 10.85 -4.86 -7.30
CA LEU A 150 10.06 -3.66 -7.53
C LEU A 150 10.36 -2.60 -6.46
N GLN A 151 10.47 -1.35 -6.89
CA GLN A 151 10.68 -0.20 -6.01
C GLN A 151 9.44 0.71 -6.04
N ASN A 152 9.08 1.29 -4.91
CA ASN A 152 7.95 2.22 -4.82
C ASN A 152 8.27 3.47 -5.65
N ASN A 153 7.47 3.77 -6.68
CA ASN A 153 7.69 4.92 -7.55
C ASN A 153 7.06 6.22 -7.03
N THR A 154 6.34 6.16 -5.90
CA THR A 154 5.70 7.34 -5.31
C THR A 154 6.57 8.05 -4.28
N VAL A 155 7.74 7.50 -3.95
CA VAL A 155 8.72 8.14 -3.06
C VAL A 155 10.00 8.44 -3.85
N PRO A 156 10.70 9.54 -3.51
CA PRO A 156 12.02 9.79 -4.09
C PRO A 156 13.03 8.79 -3.54
N ASN A 157 13.96 8.34 -4.38
CA ASN A 157 15.14 7.56 -3.98
C ASN A 157 14.85 6.24 -3.25
N SER A 158 13.86 5.47 -3.72
CA SER A 158 13.57 4.13 -3.18
C SER A 158 14.83 3.24 -3.14
N PRO A 159 15.04 2.44 -2.07
CA PRO A 159 16.23 1.60 -1.94
C PRO A 159 16.35 0.60 -3.08
N LYS A 160 17.58 0.25 -3.47
CA LYS A 160 17.80 -0.85 -4.43
C LYS A 160 17.48 -2.18 -3.77
N ALA A 161 16.79 -3.04 -4.51
CA ALA A 161 16.40 -4.36 -4.05
C ALA A 161 17.61 -5.23 -3.71
N LYS A 162 17.52 -5.95 -2.60
CA LYS A 162 18.49 -6.96 -2.19
C LYS A 162 18.08 -8.33 -2.72
N THR A 163 18.99 -8.96 -3.45
CA THR A 163 18.78 -10.33 -3.94
C THR A 163 19.14 -11.40 -2.90
N SER A 164 19.88 -11.03 -1.85
CA SER A 164 20.24 -11.92 -0.75
C SER A 164 20.41 -11.18 0.57
N TYR A 165 20.21 -11.89 1.69
CA TYR A 165 20.46 -11.38 3.02
C TYR A 165 21.09 -12.48 3.88
N LYS A 166 22.27 -12.19 4.45
CA LYS A 166 23.07 -13.16 5.23
C LYS A 166 23.32 -14.48 4.49
N GLY A 167 23.51 -14.40 3.16
CA GLY A 167 23.73 -15.58 2.31
C GLY A 167 22.47 -16.35 1.91
N VAL A 168 21.29 -15.96 2.40
CA VAL A 168 20.00 -16.54 2.00
C VAL A 168 19.44 -15.78 0.81
N THR A 169 18.98 -16.50 -0.20
CA THR A 169 18.30 -15.99 -1.41
C THR A 169 16.80 -16.29 -1.38
N LEU A 170 16.05 -15.70 -2.32
CA LEU A 170 14.62 -16.03 -2.47
C LEU A 170 14.44 -17.53 -2.73
N GLU A 171 15.30 -18.12 -3.56
CA GLU A 171 15.23 -19.55 -3.89
C GLU A 171 15.40 -20.44 -2.64
N ASP A 172 16.33 -20.10 -1.75
CA ASP A 172 16.52 -20.82 -0.50
C ASP A 172 15.26 -20.79 0.39
N VAL A 173 14.59 -19.63 0.47
CA VAL A 173 13.34 -19.47 1.21
C VAL A 173 12.23 -20.34 0.62
N LEU A 174 12.09 -20.34 -0.72
CA LEU A 174 11.08 -21.15 -1.41
C LEU A 174 11.31 -22.66 -1.19
N ASN A 175 12.56 -23.12 -1.24
CA ASN A 175 12.92 -24.51 -0.97
C ASN A 175 12.59 -24.91 0.47
N GLN A 176 12.90 -24.05 1.45
CA GLN A 176 12.61 -24.31 2.87
C GLN A 176 11.11 -24.40 3.18
N LEU A 177 10.29 -23.68 2.42
CA LEU A 177 8.83 -23.72 2.53
C LEU A 177 8.19 -24.83 1.66
N GLY A 178 8.97 -25.60 0.91
CA GLY A 178 8.47 -26.65 0.01
C GLY A 178 7.66 -26.11 -1.18
N LEU A 179 7.97 -24.91 -1.64
CA LEU A 179 7.30 -24.23 -2.77
C LEU A 179 8.03 -24.44 -4.10
N LYS A 180 9.21 -25.06 -4.07
CA LYS A 180 10.06 -25.36 -5.22
C LYS A 180 10.82 -26.67 -4.99
#